data_AF-A0A7C3FPU1-F1
#
_entry.id   AF-A0A7C3FPU1-F1
#
_cell.length_a   1.000
_cell.length_b   1.000
_cell.length_c   1.000
_cell.angle_alpha   90.00
_cell.angle_beta   90.00
_cell.angle_gamma   90.00
#
_symmetry.space_group_name_H-M   'P 1'
#
loop_
_entity.id
_entity.type
_entity.pdbx_description
1 polymer ?
#
loop_
_entity_poly.entity_id
_entity_poly.type
_entity_poly.pdbx_seq_one_letter_code
_entity_poly.pdbx_strand_id
1 'polypeptide(L)'
;MNRRLWPSRKKREEGQALPLALITLALGSLLIGSFLNSASTNLLASEVFQEKLPARYAADAAIEDAIWNLRYGDLTSLTEPEDSASYSLPETVNGFTPRVTVTRLEPIPNLTLATDNFESNSWSGGSGWLGSWYHEGDAKIKKGGGPYEGKYHLRLRRDTGRVERGVDLLGESNVYFIFRAKAKSFQASDTAECLVSSDSENWTTLRTWVDGEDDDTYHYYQLNLSSYTTEGQLWIAFASHMQKKAEFYLDDLRIVVINRPIDYEIVTTVGEVTIRAGVAISGEARPVVSWVIE
;
A
#
# COMPACT_ATOMS: atom_id res chain seq x y z
N MET A 1 24.96 -85.65 61.10
CA MET A 1 25.01 -84.53 60.11
C MET A 1 24.64 -85.08 58.75
N ASN A 2 23.37 -84.91 58.31
CA ASN A 2 22.87 -85.35 57.00
C ASN A 2 22.62 -84.11 56.12
N ARG A 3 23.41 -83.93 55.06
CA ARG A 3 23.15 -82.92 54.01
C ARG A 3 22.19 -83.51 52.97
N ARG A 4 20.97 -82.97 52.93
CA ARG A 4 19.96 -83.24 51.89
C ARG A 4 20.30 -82.40 50.65
N LEU A 5 20.66 -83.06 49.55
CA LEU A 5 20.84 -82.47 48.22
C LEU A 5 19.47 -82.13 47.61
N TRP A 6 19.29 -80.90 47.15
CA TRP A 6 18.14 -80.49 46.32
C TRP A 6 18.38 -80.86 44.86
N PRO A 7 17.38 -81.39 44.12
CA PRO A 7 17.51 -81.60 42.69
C PRO A 7 17.28 -80.28 41.93
N SER A 8 18.30 -79.83 41.20
CA SER A 8 18.18 -78.71 40.26
C SER A 8 17.27 -79.10 39.09
N ARG A 9 16.03 -78.58 39.08
CA ARG A 9 15.14 -78.61 37.92
C ARG A 9 15.79 -77.80 36.79
N LYS A 10 16.46 -78.47 35.84
CA LYS A 10 16.75 -77.88 34.53
C LYS A 10 15.42 -77.69 33.81
N LYS A 11 14.89 -76.46 33.80
CA LYS A 11 13.77 -76.08 32.93
C LYS A 11 14.23 -76.27 31.48
N ARG A 12 13.49 -77.10 30.73
CA ARG A 12 13.62 -77.22 29.28
C ARG A 12 13.15 -75.90 28.65
N GLU A 13 14.09 -75.06 28.25
CA GLU A 13 13.86 -73.88 27.40
C GLU A 13 14.18 -74.18 25.93
N GLU A 14 13.98 -75.41 25.48
CA GLU A 14 14.30 -75.85 24.13
C GLU A 14 13.02 -75.83 23.28
N GLY A 15 12.69 -74.67 22.70
CA GLY A 15 11.64 -74.58 21.67
C GLY A 15 11.04 -73.20 21.42
N GLN A 16 11.11 -72.27 22.37
CA GLN A 16 10.48 -70.93 22.23
C GLN A 16 11.39 -69.86 21.64
N ALA A 17 12.71 -70.10 21.57
CA ALA A 17 13.67 -69.13 21.04
C ALA A 17 13.42 -68.77 19.57
N LEU A 18 13.04 -69.75 18.74
CA LEU A 18 12.83 -69.54 17.31
C LEU A 18 11.57 -68.67 17.02
N PRO A 19 10.38 -68.95 17.59
CA PRO A 19 9.22 -68.05 17.44
C PRO A 19 9.46 -66.63 17.96
N LEU A 20 10.15 -66.47 19.09
CA LEU A 20 10.49 -65.14 19.64
C LEU A 20 11.46 -64.37 18.73
N ALA A 21 12.44 -65.05 18.15
CA ALA A 21 13.34 -64.46 17.17
C ALA A 21 12.58 -64.00 15.91
N LEU A 22 11.63 -64.79 15.41
CA LEU A 22 10.81 -64.45 14.25
C LEU A 22 9.89 -63.25 14.52
N ILE A 23 9.25 -63.18 15.68
CA ILE A 23 8.42 -62.03 16.07
C ILE A 23 9.28 -60.77 16.20
N THR A 24 10.46 -60.88 16.82
CA THR A 24 11.38 -59.75 16.98
C THR A 24 11.88 -59.25 15.63
N LEU A 25 12.19 -60.16 14.69
CA LEU A 25 12.62 -59.83 13.34
C LEU A 25 11.50 -59.19 12.52
N ALA A 26 10.26 -59.68 12.65
CA ALA A 26 9.09 -59.07 12.03
C ALA A 26 8.84 -57.65 12.56
N LEU A 27 8.86 -57.45 13.88
CA LEU A 27 8.71 -56.12 14.49
C LEU A 27 9.85 -55.18 14.10
N GLY A 28 11.10 -55.68 14.09
CA GLY A 28 12.26 -54.92 13.63
C GLY A 28 12.12 -54.46 12.19
N SER A 29 11.67 -55.35 11.29
CA SER A 29 11.45 -55.00 9.88
C SER A 29 10.36 -53.93 9.68
N LEU A 30 9.28 -54.00 10.47
CA LEU A 30 8.18 -53.03 10.44
C LEU A 30 8.65 -51.64 10.92
N LEU A 31 9.44 -51.60 11.99
CA LEU A 31 9.99 -50.37 12.57
C LEU A 31 11.06 -49.73 11.66
N ILE A 32 11.99 -50.53 11.13
CA ILE A 32 13.05 -50.05 10.25
C ILE A 32 12.46 -49.47 8.97
N GLY A 33 11.49 -50.16 8.34
CA GLY A 33 10.85 -49.65 7.13
C GLY A 33 10.15 -48.31 7.35
N SER A 34 9.38 -48.20 8.45
CA SER A 34 8.68 -46.96 8.81
C SER A 34 9.66 -45.81 9.13
N PHE A 35 10.75 -46.10 9.85
CA PHE A 35 11.77 -45.11 10.18
C PHE A 35 12.52 -44.62 8.94
N LEU A 36 12.92 -45.52 8.04
CA LEU A 36 13.62 -45.16 6.79
C LEU A 36 12.73 -44.32 5.88
N ASN A 37 11.43 -44.63 5.78
CA ASN A 37 10.50 -43.83 4.98
C ASN A 37 10.30 -42.42 5.56
N SER A 38 10.23 -42.32 6.89
CA SER A 38 10.19 -41.02 7.59
C SER A 38 11.48 -40.22 7.38
N ALA A 39 12.65 -40.86 7.53
CA ALA A 39 13.94 -40.22 7.31
C ALA A 39 14.11 -39.74 5.86
N SER A 40 13.69 -40.54 4.88
CA SER A 40 13.72 -40.18 3.45
C SER A 40 12.84 -38.95 3.17
N THR A 41 11.60 -38.95 3.67
CA THR A 41 10.68 -37.80 3.51
C THR A 41 11.26 -36.53 4.16
N ASN A 42 11.85 -36.65 5.34
CA ASN A 42 12.47 -35.51 6.03
C ASN A 42 13.70 -34.96 5.28
N LEU A 43 14.51 -35.83 4.67
CA LEU A 43 15.66 -35.42 3.86
C LEU A 43 15.20 -34.69 2.59
N LEU A 44 14.23 -35.23 1.87
CA LEU A 44 13.66 -34.59 0.68
C LEU A 44 13.01 -33.25 1.02
N ALA A 45 12.24 -33.18 2.10
CA ALA A 45 11.68 -31.92 2.58
C ALA A 45 12.80 -30.91 2.90
N SER A 46 13.84 -31.34 3.63
CA SER A 46 14.99 -30.50 3.96
C SER A 46 15.72 -29.99 2.72
N GLU A 47 15.89 -30.82 1.69
CA GLU A 47 16.53 -30.43 0.43
C GLU A 47 15.72 -29.37 -0.30
N VAL A 48 14.40 -29.57 -0.44
CA VAL A 48 13.48 -28.57 -1.03
C VAL A 48 13.49 -27.26 -0.23
N PHE A 49 13.56 -27.31 1.10
CA PHE A 49 13.69 -26.11 1.93
C PHE A 49 15.03 -25.38 1.70
N GLN A 50 16.14 -26.13 1.61
CA GLN A 50 17.47 -25.55 1.36
C GLN A 50 17.59 -24.94 -0.03
N GLU A 51 16.88 -25.47 -1.03
CA GLU A 51 16.88 -24.92 -2.39
C GLU A 51 16.10 -23.59 -2.47
N LYS A 52 14.98 -23.46 -1.73
CA LYS A 52 14.13 -22.25 -1.76
C LYS A 52 14.60 -21.12 -0.85
N LEU A 53 15.41 -21.41 0.17
CA LEU A 53 15.92 -20.40 1.10
C LEU A 53 16.80 -19.32 0.44
N PRO A 54 17.81 -19.67 -0.38
CA PRO A 54 18.63 -18.70 -1.11
C PRO A 54 17.81 -17.75 -1.99
N ALA A 55 16.78 -18.29 -2.67
CA ALA A 55 15.86 -17.51 -3.50
C ALA A 55 15.01 -16.55 -2.67
N ARG A 56 14.53 -16.96 -1.49
CA ARG A 56 13.83 -16.08 -0.54
C ARG A 56 14.72 -14.95 -0.05
N TYR A 57 15.95 -15.26 0.38
CA TYR A 57 16.89 -14.21 0.81
C TYR A 57 17.24 -13.22 -0.31
N ALA A 58 17.35 -13.70 -1.55
CA ALA A 58 17.57 -12.85 -2.70
C ALA A 58 16.34 -11.97 -3.00
N ALA A 59 15.13 -12.51 -2.84
CA ALA A 59 13.89 -11.77 -2.97
C ALA A 59 13.79 -10.67 -1.89
N ASP A 60 14.04 -11.00 -0.62
CA ASP A 60 14.04 -10.05 0.51
C ASP A 60 15.02 -8.89 0.26
N ALA A 61 16.26 -9.20 -0.14
CA ALA A 61 17.26 -8.19 -0.45
C ALA A 61 16.82 -7.24 -1.57
N ALA A 62 16.05 -7.76 -2.54
CA ALA A 62 15.52 -6.96 -3.64
C ALA A 62 14.36 -6.03 -3.19
N ILE A 63 13.57 -6.43 -2.19
CA ILE A 63 12.58 -5.54 -1.58
C ILE A 63 13.29 -4.38 -0.86
N GLU A 64 14.33 -4.66 -0.09
CA GLU A 64 15.10 -3.63 0.63
C GLU A 64 15.78 -2.64 -0.34
N ASP A 65 16.31 -3.13 -1.46
CA ASP A 65 16.86 -2.29 -2.53
C ASP A 65 15.79 -1.37 -3.14
N ALA A 66 14.57 -1.88 -3.38
CA ALA A 66 13.46 -1.06 -3.86
C ALA A 66 13.00 -0.01 -2.85
N ILE A 67 12.95 -0.36 -1.56
CA ILE A 67 12.65 0.61 -0.49
C ILE A 67 13.71 1.72 -0.45
N TRP A 68 14.99 1.36 -0.64
CA TRP A 68 16.07 2.33 -0.73
C TRP A 68 15.91 3.24 -1.97
N ASN A 69 15.62 2.67 -3.14
CA ASN A 69 15.41 3.42 -4.38
C ASN A 69 14.19 4.35 -4.33
N LEU A 70 13.11 3.96 -3.63
CA LEU A 70 11.95 4.82 -3.36
C LEU A 70 12.30 6.06 -2.53
N ARG A 71 13.42 6.03 -1.79
CA ARG A 71 13.85 7.14 -0.93
C ARG A 71 14.98 7.97 -1.54
N TYR A 72 15.90 7.33 -2.27
CA TYR A 72 17.16 7.94 -2.68
C TYR A 72 17.53 7.74 -4.15
N GLY A 73 16.79 6.89 -4.87
CA GLY A 73 17.12 6.48 -6.23
C GLY A 73 16.11 6.96 -7.27
N ASP A 74 16.11 6.28 -8.41
CA ASP A 74 15.36 6.71 -9.60
C ASP A 74 13.84 6.47 -9.49
N LEU A 75 13.37 5.73 -8.47
CA LEU A 75 11.95 5.46 -8.27
C LEU A 75 11.18 6.64 -7.66
N THR A 76 11.86 7.75 -7.32
CA THR A 76 11.19 8.97 -6.87
C THR A 76 10.29 9.59 -7.93
N SER A 77 10.42 9.19 -9.19
CA SER A 77 9.55 9.64 -10.29
C SER A 77 8.17 8.98 -10.31
N LEU A 78 7.90 7.97 -9.46
CA LEU A 78 6.57 7.34 -9.35
C LEU A 78 5.64 8.26 -8.54
N THR A 79 5.11 9.28 -9.23
CA THR A 79 4.37 10.40 -8.61
C THR A 79 2.85 10.27 -8.73
N GLU A 80 2.35 9.42 -9.62
CA GLU A 80 0.93 9.17 -9.81
C GLU A 80 0.55 7.75 -9.36
N PRO A 81 -0.67 7.53 -8.84
CA PRO A 81 -1.21 6.18 -8.71
C PRO A 81 -1.13 5.43 -10.04
N GLU A 82 -0.85 4.13 -9.97
CA GLU A 82 -0.62 3.22 -11.10
C GLU A 82 0.71 3.39 -11.84
N ASP A 83 1.49 4.43 -11.54
CA ASP A 83 2.88 4.51 -12.00
C ASP A 83 3.63 3.26 -11.54
N SER A 84 4.34 2.63 -12.47
CA SER A 84 5.13 1.45 -12.17
C SER A 84 6.48 1.47 -12.85
N ALA A 85 7.47 0.88 -12.18
CA ALA A 85 8.79 0.65 -12.72
C ALA A 85 9.25 -0.77 -12.39
N SER A 86 9.88 -1.42 -13.37
CA SER A 86 10.49 -2.73 -13.17
C SER A 86 11.98 -2.65 -13.45
N TYR A 87 12.76 -3.35 -12.64
CA TYR A 87 14.20 -3.49 -12.85
C TYR A 87 14.70 -4.81 -12.28
N SER A 88 15.96 -5.14 -12.57
CA SER A 88 16.67 -6.26 -11.96
C SER A 88 17.85 -5.73 -11.17
N LEU A 89 18.17 -6.40 -10.06
CA LEU A 89 19.36 -6.02 -9.30
C LEU A 89 20.61 -6.16 -10.19
N PRO A 90 21.55 -5.21 -10.11
CA PRO A 90 22.75 -5.22 -10.95
C PRO A 90 23.71 -6.36 -10.60
N GLU A 91 23.63 -6.86 -9.37
CA GLU A 91 24.46 -7.96 -8.86
C GLU A 91 23.60 -9.16 -8.49
N THR A 92 24.19 -10.36 -8.58
CA THR A 92 23.52 -11.59 -8.15
C THR A 92 23.53 -11.71 -6.64
N VAL A 93 22.37 -11.98 -6.03
CA VAL A 93 22.25 -12.31 -4.60
C VAL A 93 22.03 -13.82 -4.47
N ASN A 94 22.93 -14.51 -3.77
CA ASN A 94 22.90 -15.97 -3.63
C ASN A 94 22.80 -16.73 -4.97
N GLY A 95 23.41 -16.21 -6.04
CA GLY A 95 23.38 -16.80 -7.38
C GLY A 95 22.11 -16.50 -8.19
N PHE A 96 21.17 -15.74 -7.64
CA PHE A 96 19.96 -15.30 -8.33
C PHE A 96 20.06 -13.85 -8.79
N THR A 97 19.35 -13.50 -9.86
CA THR A 97 19.14 -12.11 -10.29
C THR A 97 17.67 -11.75 -10.07
N PRO A 98 17.31 -11.15 -8.92
CA PRO A 98 15.93 -10.82 -8.63
C PRO A 98 15.37 -9.80 -9.63
N ARG A 99 14.11 -9.99 -10.02
CA ARG A 99 13.34 -9.00 -10.77
C ARG A 99 12.38 -8.31 -9.81
N VAL A 100 12.42 -6.99 -9.78
CA VAL A 100 11.57 -6.15 -8.94
C VAL A 100 10.61 -5.36 -9.81
N THR A 101 9.39 -5.18 -9.32
CA THR A 101 8.40 -4.25 -9.85
C THR A 101 7.85 -3.45 -8.69
N VAL A 102 7.92 -2.13 -8.80
CA VAL A 102 7.37 -1.19 -7.84
C VAL A 102 6.21 -0.47 -8.50
N THR A 103 5.05 -0.49 -7.87
CA THR A 103 3.84 0.17 -8.35
C THR A 103 3.34 1.12 -7.27
N ARG A 104 3.10 2.37 -7.62
CA ARG A 104 2.42 3.31 -6.74
C ARG A 104 0.93 3.00 -6.73
N LEU A 105 0.35 2.90 -5.54
CA LEU A 105 -1.07 2.60 -5.37
C LEU A 105 -1.83 3.84 -4.94
N GLU A 106 -3.11 3.89 -5.32
CA GLU A 106 -4.05 4.78 -4.66
C GLU A 106 -4.48 4.14 -3.32
N PRO A 107 -4.40 4.86 -2.19
CA PRO A 107 -4.80 4.29 -0.92
C PRO A 107 -6.27 3.88 -0.90
N ILE A 108 -6.55 2.69 -0.37
CA ILE A 108 -7.93 2.23 -0.17
C ILE A 108 -8.48 2.87 1.12
N PRO A 109 -9.54 3.67 1.05
CA PRO A 109 -10.09 4.33 2.23
C PRO A 109 -10.81 3.33 3.15
N ASN A 110 -10.64 3.48 4.46
CA ASN A 110 -11.42 2.75 5.47
C ASN A 110 -12.83 3.31 5.61
N LEU A 111 -12.95 4.63 5.48
CA LEU A 111 -14.20 5.36 5.53
C LEU A 111 -14.13 6.53 4.56
N THR A 112 -15.21 6.78 3.84
CA THR A 112 -15.37 7.97 3.01
C THR A 112 -16.31 8.92 3.73
N LEU A 113 -15.80 10.09 4.10
CA LEU A 113 -16.51 11.12 4.85
C LEU A 113 -17.28 12.05 3.92
N ALA A 114 -16.67 12.48 2.81
CA ALA A 114 -17.30 13.32 1.81
C ALA A 114 -16.76 13.05 0.40
N THR A 115 -17.61 13.26 -0.62
CA THR A 115 -17.21 13.13 -2.03
C THR A 115 -17.85 14.19 -2.91
N ASP A 116 -17.19 14.58 -3.99
CA ASP A 116 -17.81 15.34 -5.09
C ASP A 116 -16.97 15.18 -6.37
N ASN A 117 -17.58 14.64 -7.43
CA ASN A 117 -16.99 14.60 -8.77
C ASN A 117 -17.68 15.58 -9.74
N PHE A 118 -18.50 16.50 -9.21
CA PHE A 118 -19.18 17.57 -9.96
C PHE A 118 -20.14 17.12 -11.07
N GLU A 119 -20.36 15.82 -11.27
CA GLU A 119 -21.23 15.27 -12.32
C GLU A 119 -22.71 15.64 -12.15
N SER A 120 -23.09 16.11 -10.96
CA SER A 120 -24.41 16.69 -10.70
C SER A 120 -24.66 17.99 -11.48
N ASN A 121 -23.60 18.63 -12.00
CA ASN A 121 -23.65 19.96 -12.62
C ASN A 121 -24.33 21.00 -11.71
N SER A 122 -24.08 20.90 -10.40
CA SER A 122 -24.65 21.78 -9.38
C SER A 122 -23.67 21.99 -8.23
N TRP A 123 -23.73 23.18 -7.60
CA TRP A 123 -22.98 23.50 -6.39
C TRP A 123 -23.46 22.74 -5.15
N SER A 124 -24.61 22.06 -5.24
CA SER A 124 -25.16 21.22 -4.18
C SER A 124 -24.87 19.73 -4.39
N GLY A 125 -23.99 19.38 -5.33
CA GLY A 125 -23.60 17.99 -5.62
C GLY A 125 -22.85 17.30 -4.49
N GLY A 126 -22.44 16.06 -4.76
CA GLY A 126 -21.64 15.27 -3.84
C GLY A 126 -22.41 14.72 -2.63
N SER A 127 -21.67 14.18 -1.68
CA SER A 127 -22.17 13.60 -0.43
C SER A 127 -21.27 13.94 0.75
N GLY A 128 -21.80 13.92 1.98
CA GLY A 128 -21.01 14.10 3.21
C GLY A 128 -20.65 15.54 3.59
N TRP A 129 -20.94 16.51 2.73
CA TRP A 129 -20.70 17.93 3.00
C TRP A 129 -21.83 18.57 3.82
N LEU A 130 -21.50 19.60 4.61
CA LEU A 130 -22.44 20.29 5.50
C LEU A 130 -23.40 21.28 4.82
N GLY A 131 -23.15 21.60 3.56
CA GLY A 131 -23.94 22.58 2.80
C GLY A 131 -23.71 22.45 1.30
N SER A 132 -24.10 23.46 0.52
CA SER A 132 -23.63 23.60 -0.88
C SER A 132 -22.25 24.25 -0.92
N TRP A 133 -21.52 24.07 -2.01
CA TRP A 133 -20.32 24.86 -2.29
C TRP A 133 -20.70 26.35 -2.34
N TYR A 134 -20.08 27.14 -1.47
CA TYR A 134 -19.99 28.57 -1.70
C TYR A 134 -19.02 28.82 -2.87
N HIS A 135 -19.31 29.81 -3.69
CA HIS A 135 -18.51 30.16 -4.86
C HIS A 135 -18.62 31.65 -5.17
N GLU A 136 -17.53 32.21 -5.68
CA GLU A 136 -17.47 33.59 -6.16
C GLU A 136 -16.50 33.76 -7.33
N GLY A 137 -16.58 34.92 -7.98
CA GLY A 137 -15.76 35.28 -9.14
C GLY A 137 -15.89 34.33 -10.32
N ASP A 138 -14.77 34.04 -11.02
CA ASP A 138 -14.73 33.14 -12.19
C ASP A 138 -14.56 31.67 -11.74
N ALA A 139 -15.44 31.22 -10.85
CA ALA A 139 -15.63 29.83 -10.46
C ALA A 139 -16.81 29.20 -11.23
N LYS A 140 -16.62 27.99 -11.76
CA LYS A 140 -17.66 27.32 -12.56
C LYS A 140 -17.54 25.81 -12.53
N ILE A 141 -18.66 25.12 -12.34
CA ILE A 141 -18.80 23.71 -12.74
C ILE A 141 -18.93 23.69 -14.27
N LYS A 142 -17.90 23.20 -14.94
CA LYS A 142 -17.71 23.34 -16.38
C LYS A 142 -17.86 21.99 -17.05
N LYS A 143 -18.58 21.99 -18.17
CA LYS A 143 -18.62 20.88 -19.11
C LYS A 143 -17.48 20.96 -20.11
N GLY A 144 -16.79 19.85 -20.33
CA GLY A 144 -15.70 19.74 -21.31
C GLY A 144 -14.42 20.47 -20.90
N GLY A 145 -13.38 20.42 -21.75
CA GLY A 145 -12.01 20.76 -21.33
C GLY A 145 -11.25 19.57 -20.76
N GLY A 146 -11.73 18.36 -21.04
CA GLY A 146 -11.17 17.08 -20.56
C GLY A 146 -11.17 16.98 -19.04
N PRO A 147 -12.34 16.87 -18.38
CA PRO A 147 -12.45 16.40 -16.98
C PRO A 147 -11.67 15.11 -16.75
N TYR A 148 -11.26 14.86 -15.51
CA TYR A 148 -10.54 13.64 -15.17
C TYR A 148 -11.47 12.43 -15.36
N GLU A 149 -12.70 12.55 -14.87
CA GLU A 149 -13.76 11.59 -15.12
C GLU A 149 -15.06 12.28 -15.57
N GLY A 150 -15.99 11.50 -16.14
CA GLY A 150 -17.31 12.01 -16.47
C GLY A 150 -17.34 13.14 -17.52
N LYS A 151 -18.14 14.16 -17.26
CA LYS A 151 -18.44 15.27 -18.20
C LYS A 151 -18.18 16.65 -17.60
N TYR A 152 -18.12 16.75 -16.29
CA TYR A 152 -18.02 18.00 -15.54
C TYR A 152 -16.84 17.96 -14.59
N HIS A 153 -16.27 19.13 -14.37
CA HIS A 153 -15.26 19.37 -13.34
C HIS A 153 -15.45 20.78 -12.79
N LEU A 154 -14.85 21.07 -11.65
CA LEU A 154 -14.77 22.43 -11.17
C LEU A 154 -13.63 23.16 -11.90
N ARG A 155 -13.87 24.41 -12.28
CA ARG A 155 -12.85 25.32 -12.83
C ARG A 155 -12.83 26.64 -12.06
N LEU A 156 -11.62 27.09 -11.71
CA LEU A 156 -11.32 28.42 -11.23
C LEU A 156 -10.48 29.18 -12.26
N ARG A 157 -10.67 30.50 -12.34
CA ARG A 157 -9.91 31.41 -13.21
C ARG A 157 -9.77 32.78 -12.58
N ARG A 158 -8.84 33.54 -13.17
CA ARG A 158 -8.56 34.93 -12.80
C ARG A 158 -8.08 35.03 -11.34
N ASP A 159 -8.02 36.24 -10.83
CA ASP A 159 -7.73 36.60 -9.44
C ASP A 159 -9.01 36.68 -8.59
N THR A 160 -10.06 35.97 -8.99
CA THR A 160 -11.40 36.09 -8.36
C THR A 160 -12.08 34.75 -8.14
N GLY A 161 -11.70 33.69 -8.86
CA GLY A 161 -12.35 32.39 -8.71
C GLY A 161 -12.03 31.80 -7.35
N ARG A 162 -13.07 31.57 -6.55
CA ARG A 162 -12.95 30.92 -5.24
C ARG A 162 -14.16 30.02 -4.98
N VAL A 163 -13.92 28.88 -4.34
CA VAL A 163 -14.96 28.02 -3.78
C VAL A 163 -14.58 27.58 -2.38
N GLU A 164 -15.58 27.29 -1.56
CA GLU A 164 -15.37 26.66 -0.25
C GLU A 164 -16.57 25.81 0.18
N ARG A 165 -16.32 24.82 1.03
CA ARG A 165 -17.37 23.99 1.62
C ARG A 165 -16.92 23.37 2.93
N GLY A 166 -17.84 23.32 3.88
CA GLY A 166 -17.64 22.70 5.18
C GLY A 166 -17.91 21.19 5.17
N VAL A 167 -17.12 20.45 5.94
CA VAL A 167 -17.27 19.02 6.24
C VAL A 167 -17.16 18.82 7.76
N ASP A 168 -17.84 17.80 8.29
CA ASP A 168 -17.66 17.37 9.69
C ASP A 168 -16.61 16.26 9.78
N LEU A 169 -15.57 16.51 10.58
CA LEU A 169 -14.44 15.62 10.85
C LEU A 169 -14.33 15.27 12.34
N LEU A 170 -15.35 15.56 13.14
CA LEU A 170 -15.27 15.45 14.60
C LEU A 170 -14.89 14.02 15.03
N GLY A 171 -13.77 13.92 15.75
CA GLY A 171 -13.34 12.65 16.35
C GLY A 171 -12.68 11.67 15.37
N GLU A 172 -12.50 12.08 14.11
CA GLU A 172 -11.79 11.29 13.12
C GLU A 172 -10.27 11.43 13.26
N SER A 173 -9.55 10.41 12.80
CA SER A 173 -8.08 10.39 12.77
C SER A 173 -7.60 9.80 11.44
N ASN A 174 -6.37 10.11 11.03
CA ASN A 174 -5.84 9.70 9.73
C ASN A 174 -6.72 10.15 8.56
N VAL A 175 -7.20 11.40 8.62
CA VAL A 175 -8.04 11.99 7.59
C VAL A 175 -7.16 12.55 6.48
N TYR A 176 -7.51 12.22 5.25
CA TYR A 176 -6.86 12.72 4.04
C TYR A 176 -7.89 13.34 3.10
N PHE A 177 -7.46 14.42 2.44
CA PHE A 177 -8.17 15.00 1.32
C PHE A 177 -7.49 14.59 0.02
N ILE A 178 -8.22 13.83 -0.78
CA ILE A 178 -7.79 13.30 -2.06
C ILE A 178 -8.58 14.00 -3.16
N PHE A 179 -7.89 14.41 -4.22
CA PHE A 179 -8.53 14.98 -5.40
C PHE A 179 -7.59 14.93 -6.60
N ARG A 180 -8.17 15.15 -7.78
CA ARG A 180 -7.44 15.35 -9.04
C ARG A 180 -7.45 16.84 -9.37
N ALA A 181 -6.28 17.40 -9.68
CA ALA A 181 -6.20 18.78 -10.13
C ALA A 181 -5.32 18.93 -11.37
N LYS A 182 -5.64 19.92 -12.21
CA LYS A 182 -4.77 20.36 -13.29
C LYS A 182 -4.72 21.87 -13.39
N ALA A 183 -3.53 22.40 -13.65
CA ALA A 183 -3.31 23.79 -13.98
C ALA A 183 -2.99 23.91 -15.47
N LYS A 184 -3.30 25.06 -16.07
CA LYS A 184 -3.04 25.32 -17.48
C LYS A 184 -2.68 26.77 -17.71
N SER A 185 -1.57 27.00 -18.42
CA SER A 185 -1.16 28.31 -18.90
C SER A 185 -0.94 29.35 -17.80
N PHE A 186 -0.44 28.90 -16.65
CA PHE A 186 0.05 29.76 -15.59
C PHE A 186 1.24 30.57 -16.13
N GLN A 187 1.37 31.78 -15.61
CA GLN A 187 2.52 32.64 -15.81
C GLN A 187 3.25 32.80 -14.48
N ALA A 188 4.47 33.34 -14.47
CA ALA A 188 5.30 33.44 -13.27
C ALA A 188 4.64 34.05 -12.01
N SER A 189 3.54 34.81 -12.13
CA SER A 189 2.78 35.36 -10.99
C SER A 189 1.48 34.61 -10.67
N ASP A 190 1.08 33.66 -11.50
CA ASP A 190 -0.20 32.96 -11.38
C ASP A 190 -0.07 31.87 -10.32
N THR A 191 -1.04 31.83 -9.42
CA THR A 191 -1.15 30.73 -8.46
C THR A 191 -2.58 30.24 -8.32
N ALA A 192 -2.70 28.98 -7.88
CA ALA A 192 -3.92 28.46 -7.30
C ALA A 192 -3.58 27.86 -5.93
N GLU A 193 -4.55 27.82 -5.03
CA GLU A 193 -4.30 27.40 -3.64
C GLU A 193 -5.42 26.48 -3.14
N CYS A 194 -5.03 25.46 -2.38
CA CYS A 194 -5.93 24.67 -1.54
C CYS A 194 -5.73 25.13 -0.10
N LEU A 195 -6.81 25.55 0.55
CA LEU A 195 -6.79 26.13 1.89
C LEU A 195 -7.74 25.39 2.82
N VAL A 196 -7.47 25.49 4.11
CA VAL A 196 -8.36 25.01 5.18
C VAL A 196 -8.57 26.06 6.25
N SER A 197 -9.73 26.02 6.89
CA SER A 197 -10.11 26.91 7.97
C SER A 197 -11.07 26.23 8.93
N SER A 198 -10.87 26.40 10.23
CA SER A 198 -11.82 25.88 11.23
C SER A 198 -12.96 26.85 11.56
N ASP A 199 -12.84 28.12 11.13
CA ASP A 199 -13.79 29.19 11.42
C ASP A 199 -14.37 29.89 10.17
N SER A 200 -13.99 29.45 8.96
CA SER A 200 -14.29 30.08 7.66
C SER A 200 -13.73 31.48 7.44
N GLU A 201 -12.93 32.01 8.37
CA GLU A 201 -12.39 33.37 8.32
C GLU A 201 -10.86 33.35 8.22
N ASN A 202 -10.20 32.52 9.02
CA ASN A 202 -8.76 32.37 9.08
C ASN A 202 -8.32 31.12 8.31
N TRP A 203 -7.57 31.33 7.23
CA TRP A 203 -7.22 30.29 6.28
C TRP A 203 -5.75 29.90 6.37
N THR A 204 -5.48 28.59 6.35
CA THR A 204 -4.14 28.01 6.24
C THR A 204 -4.01 27.35 4.87
N THR A 205 -2.96 27.69 4.12
CA THR A 205 -2.66 27.07 2.83
C THR A 205 -2.08 25.66 3.04
N LEU A 206 -2.71 24.65 2.44
CA LEU A 206 -2.18 23.28 2.39
C LEU A 206 -1.27 23.05 1.17
N ARG A 207 -1.61 23.68 0.03
CA ARG A 207 -0.87 23.55 -1.23
C ARG A 207 -1.06 24.79 -2.08
N THR A 208 0.01 25.22 -2.73
CA THR A 208 0.00 26.23 -3.79
C THR A 208 0.51 25.60 -5.07
N TRP A 209 -0.19 25.84 -6.18
CA TRP A 209 0.25 25.54 -7.55
C TRP A 209 0.81 26.79 -8.21
N VAL A 210 1.89 26.64 -8.96
CA VAL A 210 2.64 27.75 -9.57
C VAL A 210 2.98 27.47 -11.05
N ASP A 211 3.54 28.47 -11.74
CA ASP A 211 4.11 28.34 -13.08
C ASP A 211 5.13 27.19 -13.15
N GLY A 212 4.99 26.32 -14.15
CA GLY A 212 5.76 25.09 -14.29
C GLY A 212 5.06 23.83 -13.75
N GLU A 213 3.95 23.98 -13.03
CA GLU A 213 3.06 22.89 -12.59
C GLU A 213 1.74 22.85 -13.39
N ASP A 214 1.72 23.51 -14.55
CA ASP A 214 0.54 23.81 -15.38
C ASP A 214 0.57 23.13 -16.76
N ASP A 215 0.91 21.84 -16.77
CA ASP A 215 1.07 21.02 -17.97
C ASP A 215 -0.24 20.55 -18.64
N ASP A 216 -1.40 21.09 -18.20
CA ASP A 216 -2.76 20.71 -18.64
C ASP A 216 -3.11 19.22 -18.41
N THR A 217 -2.40 18.56 -17.48
CA THR A 217 -2.62 17.16 -17.10
C THR A 217 -3.15 17.06 -15.67
N TYR A 218 -4.09 16.13 -15.45
CA TYR A 218 -4.61 15.87 -14.11
C TYR A 218 -3.61 15.06 -13.29
N HIS A 219 -3.26 15.62 -12.15
CA HIS A 219 -2.38 15.01 -11.15
C HIS A 219 -3.16 14.61 -9.91
N TYR A 220 -2.71 13.54 -9.26
CA TYR A 220 -3.23 13.08 -7.98
C TYR A 220 -2.67 13.88 -6.81
N TYR A 221 -3.55 14.33 -5.93
CA TYR A 221 -3.17 14.99 -4.68
C TYR A 221 -3.77 14.26 -3.50
N GLN A 222 -2.96 14.07 -2.47
CA GLN A 222 -3.35 13.53 -1.17
C GLN A 222 -2.75 14.41 -0.08
N LEU A 223 -3.60 15.18 0.58
CA LEU A 223 -3.22 16.13 1.63
C LEU A 223 -3.67 15.60 2.98
N ASN A 224 -2.79 15.60 3.98
CA ASN A 224 -3.12 15.15 5.32
C ASN A 224 -3.91 16.23 6.07
N LEU A 225 -5.11 15.89 6.54
CA LEU A 225 -5.99 16.76 7.33
C LEU A 225 -6.05 16.39 8.81
N SER A 226 -5.27 15.40 9.27
CA SER A 226 -5.39 14.83 10.61
C SER A 226 -5.16 15.84 11.74
N SER A 227 -4.45 16.94 11.49
CA SER A 227 -4.26 18.02 12.46
C SER A 227 -5.48 18.93 12.63
N TYR A 228 -6.54 18.76 11.83
CA TYR A 228 -7.68 19.65 11.75
C TYR A 228 -9.01 19.00 12.21
N THR A 229 -8.96 17.82 12.84
CA THR A 229 -10.15 17.03 13.20
C THR A 229 -10.73 17.33 14.58
N THR A 230 -10.13 18.29 15.32
CA THR A 230 -10.50 18.58 16.71
C THR A 230 -11.68 19.52 16.88
N GLU A 231 -12.02 20.33 15.86
CA GLU A 231 -13.04 21.39 15.95
C GLU A 231 -14.39 20.99 15.33
N GLY A 232 -14.50 19.74 14.87
CA GLY A 232 -15.70 19.18 14.23
C GLY A 232 -15.91 19.68 12.82
N GLN A 233 -16.21 20.96 12.63
CA GLN A 233 -16.36 21.52 11.29
C GLN A 233 -15.01 22.02 10.74
N LEU A 234 -14.65 21.53 9.55
CA LEU A 234 -13.53 22.04 8.77
C LEU A 234 -14.03 22.57 7.42
N TRP A 235 -13.58 23.75 7.04
CA TRP A 235 -13.80 24.31 5.72
C TRP A 235 -12.62 24.01 4.82
N ILE A 236 -12.90 23.51 3.62
CA ILE A 236 -11.94 23.35 2.53
C ILE A 236 -12.25 24.42 1.48
N ALA A 237 -11.22 25.12 1.01
CA ALA A 237 -11.37 26.10 -0.07
C ALA A 237 -10.34 25.90 -1.18
N PHE A 238 -10.72 26.32 -2.37
CA PHE A 238 -9.80 26.51 -3.48
C PHE A 238 -9.93 27.94 -4.00
N ALA A 239 -8.80 28.60 -4.18
CA ALA A 239 -8.74 29.98 -4.66
C ALA A 239 -7.77 30.09 -5.84
N SER A 240 -8.05 31.05 -6.71
CA SER A 240 -7.22 31.37 -7.87
C SER A 240 -6.73 32.81 -7.80
N HIS A 241 -5.43 32.97 -8.06
CA HIS A 241 -4.73 34.25 -8.16
C HIS A 241 -4.03 34.31 -9.52
N MET A 242 -4.81 34.19 -10.59
CA MET A 242 -4.30 33.96 -11.94
C MET A 242 -4.64 35.08 -12.91
N GLN A 243 -3.89 35.23 -14.00
CA GLN A 243 -4.21 36.15 -15.09
C GLN A 243 -5.08 35.49 -16.18
N LYS A 244 -5.60 36.31 -17.11
CA LYS A 244 -6.81 36.03 -17.92
C LYS A 244 -6.90 34.65 -18.57
N LYS A 245 -5.80 34.07 -19.06
CA LYS A 245 -5.85 32.81 -19.82
C LYS A 245 -5.63 31.56 -18.97
N ALA A 246 -5.06 31.71 -17.79
CA ALA A 246 -4.81 30.60 -16.90
C ALA A 246 -6.11 30.01 -16.36
N GLU A 247 -6.11 28.70 -16.17
CA GLU A 247 -7.23 27.93 -15.67
C GLU A 247 -6.73 26.88 -14.69
N PHE A 248 -7.45 26.72 -13.59
CA PHE A 248 -7.21 25.68 -12.60
C PHE A 248 -8.46 24.83 -12.49
N TYR A 249 -8.28 23.52 -12.45
CA TYR A 249 -9.36 22.55 -12.52
C TYR A 249 -9.25 21.53 -11.41
N LEU A 250 -10.40 21.07 -10.92
CA LEU A 250 -10.53 20.13 -9.82
C LEU A 250 -11.59 19.09 -10.15
N ASP A 251 -11.33 17.85 -9.79
CA ASP A 251 -12.20 16.71 -10.03
C ASP A 251 -11.96 15.58 -9.01
N ASP A 252 -12.90 14.64 -8.89
CA ASP A 252 -12.82 13.47 -8.02
C ASP A 252 -12.40 13.80 -6.56
N LEU A 253 -13.09 14.74 -5.91
CA LEU A 253 -12.81 15.13 -4.54
C LEU A 253 -13.32 14.08 -3.57
N ARG A 254 -12.48 13.68 -2.62
CA ARG A 254 -12.78 12.69 -1.59
C ARG A 254 -12.10 13.06 -0.28
N ILE A 255 -12.87 13.10 0.80
CA ILE A 255 -12.34 13.18 2.17
C ILE A 255 -12.51 11.81 2.79
N VAL A 256 -11.41 11.22 3.23
CA VAL A 256 -11.36 9.81 3.62
C VAL A 256 -10.54 9.59 4.89
N VAL A 257 -10.83 8.52 5.60
CA VAL A 257 -9.98 7.97 6.67
C VAL A 257 -9.14 6.85 6.10
N ILE A 258 -7.82 6.91 6.29
CA ILE A 258 -6.88 5.87 5.85
C ILE A 258 -5.99 5.46 7.02
N ASN A 259 -6.29 4.35 7.66
CA ASN A 259 -5.59 3.89 8.85
C ASN A 259 -4.22 3.25 8.56
N ARG A 260 -4.02 2.75 7.34
CA ARG A 260 -2.76 2.14 6.87
C ARG A 260 -2.62 2.34 5.35
N PRO A 261 -2.09 3.48 4.88
CA PRO A 261 -1.88 3.63 3.44
C PRO A 261 -0.83 2.60 3.01
N ILE A 262 -1.17 1.77 2.03
CA ILE A 262 -0.17 1.10 1.21
C ILE A 262 0.01 2.02 0.02
N ASP A 263 1.07 2.82 0.04
CA ASP A 263 1.35 3.79 -1.02
C ASP A 263 2.10 3.13 -2.18
N TYR A 264 2.85 2.06 -1.91
CA TYR A 264 3.54 1.28 -2.92
C TYR A 264 3.36 -0.22 -2.71
N GLU A 265 3.13 -0.96 -3.80
CA GLU A 265 3.34 -2.40 -3.86
C GLU A 265 4.70 -2.68 -4.49
N ILE A 266 5.53 -3.46 -3.79
CA ILE A 266 6.78 -3.99 -4.31
C ILE A 266 6.61 -5.48 -4.50
N VAL A 267 6.76 -5.93 -5.75
CA VAL A 267 6.72 -7.34 -6.13
C VAL A 267 8.11 -7.76 -6.58
N THR A 268 8.67 -8.78 -5.95
CA THR A 268 9.93 -9.40 -6.37
C THR A 268 9.70 -10.85 -6.77
N THR A 269 10.37 -11.29 -7.83
CA THR A 269 10.30 -12.67 -8.32
C THR A 269 11.71 -13.23 -8.47
N VAL A 270 11.96 -14.38 -7.83
CA VAL A 270 13.23 -15.11 -7.86
C VAL A 270 12.95 -16.61 -8.03
N GLY A 271 13.17 -17.13 -9.25
CA GLY A 271 12.81 -18.51 -9.57
C GLY A 271 11.32 -18.76 -9.38
N GLU A 272 10.95 -19.68 -8.49
CA GLU A 272 9.55 -19.95 -8.11
C GLU A 272 9.04 -19.10 -6.94
N VAL A 273 9.91 -18.31 -6.29
CA VAL A 273 9.54 -17.51 -5.12
C VAL A 273 9.06 -16.15 -5.57
N THR A 274 7.87 -15.75 -5.13
CA THR A 274 7.38 -14.37 -5.28
C THR A 274 7.12 -13.77 -3.91
N ILE A 275 7.57 -12.54 -3.69
CA ILE A 275 7.26 -11.77 -2.47
C ILE A 275 6.57 -10.48 -2.87
N ARG A 276 5.49 -10.16 -2.16
CA ARG A 276 4.75 -8.90 -2.26
C ARG A 276 4.87 -8.16 -0.94
N ALA A 277 5.41 -6.95 -0.98
CA ALA A 277 5.52 -6.05 0.16
C ALA A 277 4.72 -4.78 -0.10
N GLY A 278 3.86 -4.41 0.85
CA GLY A 278 3.20 -3.11 0.87
C GLY A 278 4.03 -2.13 1.68
N VAL A 279 4.30 -0.96 1.14
CA VAL A 279 5.11 0.10 1.77
C VAL A 279 4.29 1.37 1.90
N ALA A 280 4.34 1.98 3.08
CA ALA A 280 3.68 3.26 3.35
C ALA A 280 4.69 4.43 3.28
N ILE A 281 4.19 5.65 3.04
CA ILE A 281 4.92 6.90 3.18
C ILE A 281 4.58 7.49 4.56
N SER A 282 5.59 7.62 5.42
CA SER A 282 5.44 8.28 6.72
C SER A 282 6.56 9.29 6.90
N GLY A 283 6.34 10.51 6.39
CA GLY A 283 7.39 11.53 6.28
C GLY A 283 8.57 11.01 5.43
N GLU A 284 9.76 10.99 6.02
CA GLU A 284 10.95 10.42 5.36
C GLU A 284 11.04 8.89 5.47
N ALA A 285 10.24 8.25 6.32
CA ALA A 285 10.26 6.80 6.48
C ALA A 285 9.44 6.09 5.39
N ARG A 286 9.84 4.85 5.09
CA ARG A 286 9.16 3.93 4.18
C ARG A 286 8.90 2.59 4.87
N PRO A 287 8.03 2.52 5.90
CA PRO A 287 7.81 1.28 6.62
C PRO A 287 7.07 0.24 5.75
N VAL A 288 7.50 -1.01 5.87
CA VAL A 288 6.76 -2.16 5.34
C VAL A 288 5.52 -2.38 6.22
N VAL A 289 4.33 -2.35 5.62
CA VAL A 289 3.04 -2.49 6.29
C VAL A 289 2.31 -3.79 5.94
N SER A 290 2.74 -4.48 4.88
CA SER A 290 2.29 -5.83 4.55
C SER A 290 3.41 -6.65 3.91
N TRP A 291 3.36 -7.97 4.10
CA TRP A 291 4.35 -8.90 3.56
C TRP A 291 3.69 -10.25 3.26
N VAL A 292 3.77 -10.68 2.00
CA VAL A 292 3.19 -11.95 1.53
C VAL A 292 4.24 -12.70 0.71
N ILE A 293 4.40 -13.99 1.00
CA ILE A 293 5.28 -14.90 0.26
C ILE A 293 4.38 -15.91 -0.46
N GLU A 294 4.52 -16.01 -1.78
CA GLU A 294 3.84 -16.94 -2.68
C GLU A 294 4.77 -18.08 -3.09
#